data_AF-A0A2D1SUR7-F1
#
_entry.id   AF-A0A2D1SUR7-F1
#
_cell.length_a   1.000
_cell.length_b   1.000
_cell.length_c   1.000
_cell.angle_alpha   90.00
_cell.angle_beta   90.00
_cell.angle_gamma   90.00
#
_symmetry.space_group_name_H-M   'P 1'
#
loop_
_entity.id
_entity.type
_entity.pdbx_description
1 polymer ?
#
loop_
_entity_poly.entity_id
_entity_poly.type
_entity_poly.pdbx_seq_one_letter_code
_entity_poly.pdbx_strand_id
1 'polypeptide(L)'
;MDKFDMDKYNENDKKYLIASPNPITKKEKKVWNYVSFTAGVTEEIIYRGFLIFAFSYIFPNYSVWLILILSSLLFGLAYTYQGLSDIVKTTIVGLLFSMLYIGLNSILPIIIFHFLIDLVAKLGEPETQK
;
A
#
# COMPACT_ATOMS: atom_id res chain seq x y z
N MET A 1 14.95 25.84 -2.95
CA MET A 1 14.49 24.82 -1.98
C MET A 1 13.02 25.10 -1.74
N ASP A 2 12.09 24.23 -2.16
CA ASP A 2 10.68 24.38 -1.76
C ASP A 2 10.65 24.17 -0.24
N LYS A 3 10.63 25.27 0.52
CA LYS A 3 10.45 25.20 1.96
C LYS A 3 8.97 24.94 2.21
N PHE A 4 8.70 23.91 2.99
CA PHE A 4 7.37 23.70 3.52
C PHE A 4 7.04 24.86 4.46
N ASP A 5 5.99 25.61 4.14
CA ASP A 5 5.62 26.83 4.84
C ASP A 5 4.43 26.54 5.75
N MET A 6 4.74 26.28 7.03
CA MET A 6 3.75 25.97 8.06
C MET A 6 2.83 27.14 8.37
N ASP A 7 3.19 28.37 7.98
CA ASP A 7 2.43 29.56 8.34
C ASP A 7 1.20 29.75 7.45
N LYS A 8 1.10 28.99 6.34
CA LYS A 8 -0.08 28.97 5.46
C LYS A 8 -1.27 28.15 5.99
N TYR A 9 -1.09 27.39 7.06
CA TYR A 9 -2.06 26.41 7.55
C TYR A 9 -2.61 26.76 8.93
N ASN A 10 -3.87 26.41 9.20
CA ASN A 10 -4.44 26.57 10.55
C ASN A 10 -3.87 25.51 11.51
N GLU A 11 -4.11 25.62 12.83
CA GLU A 11 -3.55 24.66 13.80
C GLU A 11 -4.01 23.21 13.59
N ASN A 12 -5.25 22.99 13.14
CA ASN A 12 -5.76 21.65 12.86
C ASN A 12 -5.06 21.03 11.65
N ASP A 13 -4.87 21.82 10.60
CA ASP A 13 -4.14 21.43 9.40
C ASP A 13 -2.67 21.16 9.72
N LYS A 14 -2.02 22.01 10.53
CA LYS A 14 -0.64 21.78 10.99
C LYS A 14 -0.53 20.46 11.74
N LYS A 15 -1.47 20.17 12.65
CA LYS A 15 -1.50 18.91 13.40
C LYS A 15 -1.68 17.70 12.47
N TYR A 16 -2.51 17.82 11.44
CA TYR A 16 -2.66 16.80 10.41
C TYR A 16 -1.37 16.61 9.61
N LEU A 17 -0.75 17.69 9.14
CA LEU A 17 0.46 17.66 8.31
C LEU A 17 1.67 17.09 9.05
N ILE A 18 1.80 17.37 10.36
CA ILE A 18 2.86 16.79 11.19
C ILE A 18 2.64 15.28 11.43
N ALA A 19 1.39 14.85 11.49
CA ALA A 19 1.01 13.46 11.71
C ALA A 19 0.88 12.64 10.41
N SER A 20 0.92 13.28 9.24
CA SER A 20 0.70 12.61 7.96
C SER A 20 1.89 11.72 7.59
N PRO A 21 1.67 10.43 7.29
CA PRO A 21 2.71 9.56 6.76
C PRO A 21 2.98 9.81 5.26
N ASN A 22 2.15 10.61 4.60
CA ASN A 22 2.15 10.83 3.16
C ASN A 22 3.02 12.02 2.74
N PRO A 23 3.41 12.10 1.45
CA PRO A 23 4.28 13.17 0.95
C PRO A 23 3.51 14.47 0.73
N ILE A 24 4.02 15.58 1.25
CA ILE A 24 3.33 16.86 1.23
C ILE A 24 3.94 17.80 0.17
N THR A 25 5.27 17.90 0.14
CA THR A 25 5.98 18.80 -0.79
C THR A 25 6.13 18.19 -2.19
N LYS A 26 6.31 19.03 -3.22
CA LYS A 26 6.58 18.56 -4.59
C LYS A 26 7.79 17.63 -4.69
N LYS A 27 8.82 17.90 -3.88
CA LYS A 27 10.02 17.05 -3.82
C LYS A 27 9.71 15.68 -3.19
N GLU A 28 8.97 15.66 -2.08
CA GLU A 28 8.52 14.41 -1.45
C GLU A 28 7.62 13.61 -2.39
N LYS A 29 6.66 14.25 -3.07
CA LYS A 29 5.79 13.59 -4.06
C LYS A 29 6.55 13.00 -5.24
N LYS A 30 7.73 13.56 -5.58
CA LYS A 30 8.63 12.99 -6.60
C LYS A 30 9.40 11.79 -6.05
N VAL A 31 9.89 11.86 -4.81
CA VAL A 31 10.56 10.73 -4.12
C VAL A 31 9.57 9.57 -3.91
N TRP A 32 8.31 9.89 -3.59
CA TRP A 32 7.24 8.93 -3.40
C TRP A 32 7.05 8.01 -4.61
N ASN A 33 7.25 8.48 -5.84
CA ASN A 33 7.18 7.61 -7.03
C ASN A 33 8.13 6.41 -6.91
N TYR A 34 9.34 6.63 -6.40
CA TYR A 34 10.30 5.54 -6.22
C TYR A 34 9.89 4.65 -5.06
N VAL A 35 9.40 5.24 -3.96
CA VAL A 35 8.89 4.48 -2.81
C VAL A 35 7.73 3.58 -3.23
N SER A 36 6.71 4.12 -3.89
CA SER A 36 5.57 3.37 -4.42
C SER A 36 5.99 2.24 -5.35
N PHE A 37 6.99 2.49 -6.22
CA PHE A 37 7.47 1.44 -7.12
C PHE A 37 8.16 0.33 -6.34
N THR A 38 9.05 0.68 -5.42
CA THR A 38 9.74 -0.31 -4.59
C THR A 38 8.78 -1.08 -3.71
N ALA A 39 7.81 -0.40 -3.07
CA ALA A 39 6.79 -0.99 -2.22
C ALA A 39 5.92 -1.97 -3.02
N GLY A 40 5.37 -1.52 -4.16
CA GLY A 40 4.59 -2.38 -5.05
C GLY A 40 5.37 -3.59 -5.57
N VAL A 41 6.67 -3.51 -5.78
CA VAL A 41 7.47 -4.70 -6.11
C VAL A 41 7.69 -5.61 -4.90
N THR A 42 8.16 -5.06 -3.78
CA THR A 42 8.56 -5.86 -2.62
C THR A 42 7.37 -6.51 -1.93
N GLU A 43 6.28 -5.77 -1.75
CA GLU A 43 5.10 -6.27 -1.05
C GLU A 43 4.40 -7.34 -1.89
N GLU A 44 4.28 -7.15 -3.21
CA GLU A 44 3.71 -8.20 -4.05
C GLU A 44 4.55 -9.47 -4.04
N ILE A 45 5.89 -9.36 -4.13
CA ILE A 45 6.77 -10.53 -4.05
C ILE A 45 6.60 -11.25 -2.71
N ILE A 46 6.53 -10.52 -1.59
CA ILE A 46 6.38 -11.13 -0.26
C ILE A 46 5.00 -11.77 -0.12
N TYR A 47 3.92 -11.03 -0.35
CA TYR A 47 2.57 -11.46 0.00
C TYR A 47 1.93 -12.36 -1.07
N ARG A 48 2.11 -12.05 -2.37
CA ARG A 48 1.49 -12.83 -3.47
C ARG A 48 2.42 -13.90 -4.00
N GLY A 49 3.71 -13.60 -4.11
CA GLY A 49 4.72 -14.59 -4.49
C GLY A 49 4.99 -15.59 -3.38
N PHE A 50 5.67 -15.13 -2.32
CA PHE A 50 6.24 -16.01 -1.31
C PHE A 50 5.18 -16.58 -0.34
N LEU A 51 4.32 -15.76 0.27
CA LEU A 51 3.38 -16.26 1.29
C LEU A 51 2.32 -17.20 0.73
N ILE A 52 1.73 -16.89 -0.43
CA ILE A 52 0.80 -17.82 -1.10
C ILE A 52 1.50 -19.13 -1.42
N PHE A 53 2.71 -19.09 -2.01
CA PHE A 53 3.51 -20.29 -2.27
C PHE A 53 3.80 -21.07 -0.99
N ALA A 54 4.29 -20.40 0.06
CA ALA A 54 4.68 -21.02 1.32
C ALA A 54 3.48 -21.67 2.02
N PHE A 55 2.34 -21.00 2.08
CA PHE A 55 1.13 -21.57 2.65
C PHE A 55 0.56 -22.73 1.82
N SER A 56 0.59 -22.64 0.48
CA SER A 56 0.24 -23.78 -0.38
C SER A 56 1.16 -24.97 -0.18
N TYR A 57 2.45 -24.74 0.06
CA TYR A 57 3.43 -25.79 0.31
C TYR A 57 3.27 -26.43 1.69
N ILE A 58 3.07 -25.62 2.75
CA ILE A 58 2.93 -26.09 4.13
C ILE A 58 1.55 -26.72 4.39
N PHE A 59 0.51 -26.22 3.73
CA PHE A 59 -0.88 -26.61 3.93
C PHE A 59 -1.55 -27.13 2.63
N PRO A 60 -1.01 -28.19 1.99
CA PRO A 60 -1.43 -28.61 0.65
C PRO A 60 -2.88 -29.09 0.56
N ASN A 61 -3.47 -29.54 1.67
CA ASN A 61 -4.83 -30.07 1.73
C ASN A 61 -5.87 -29.00 2.12
N TYR A 62 -5.44 -27.75 2.36
CA TYR A 62 -6.35 -26.69 2.75
C TYR A 62 -6.91 -25.97 1.53
N SER A 63 -8.10 -25.38 1.71
CA SER A 63 -8.76 -24.60 0.67
C SER A 63 -7.89 -23.42 0.22
N VAL A 64 -7.83 -23.20 -1.10
CA VAL A 64 -7.17 -22.03 -1.69
C VAL A 64 -7.68 -20.73 -1.06
N TRP A 65 -8.97 -20.65 -0.73
CA TRP A 65 -9.56 -19.48 -0.09
C TRP A 65 -8.95 -19.17 1.26
N LEU A 66 -8.63 -20.19 2.07
CA LEU A 66 -7.97 -19.98 3.34
C LEU A 66 -6.57 -19.39 3.16
N ILE A 67 -5.82 -19.90 2.18
CA ILE A 67 -4.47 -19.42 1.84
C ILE A 67 -4.51 -17.94 1.43
N LEU A 68 -5.45 -17.57 0.56
CA LEU A 68 -5.61 -16.17 0.13
C LEU A 68 -6.00 -15.26 1.29
N ILE A 69 -6.93 -15.69 2.14
CA ILE A 69 -7.36 -14.92 3.32
C ILE A 69 -6.18 -14.71 4.27
N LEU A 70 -5.39 -15.75 4.55
CA LEU A 70 -4.25 -15.65 5.48
C LEU A 70 -3.17 -14.71 4.94
N SER A 71 -2.79 -14.84 3.67
CA SER A 71 -1.81 -13.92 3.07
C SER A 71 -2.32 -12.47 3.09
N SER A 72 -3.60 -12.25 2.77
CA SER A 72 -4.20 -10.92 2.74
C SER A 72 -4.34 -10.29 4.13
N LEU A 73 -4.62 -11.10 5.15
CA LEU A 73 -4.66 -10.66 6.53
C LEU A 73 -3.26 -10.22 7.00
N LEU A 74 -2.23 -11.01 6.69
CA LEU A 74 -0.85 -10.64 7.01
C LEU A 74 -0.40 -9.37 6.26
N PHE A 75 -0.89 -9.18 5.03
CA PHE A 75 -0.67 -7.93 4.29
C PHE A 75 -1.31 -6.75 5.01
N GLY A 76 -2.58 -6.83 5.38
CA GLY A 76 -3.25 -5.75 6.13
C GLY A 76 -2.61 -5.44 7.49
N LEU A 77 -2.12 -6.47 8.20
CA LEU A 77 -1.44 -6.29 9.49
C LEU A 77 -0.10 -5.53 9.38
N ALA A 78 0.52 -5.50 8.19
CA ALA A 78 1.70 -4.67 7.95
C ALA A 78 1.40 -3.16 8.03
N TYR A 79 0.12 -2.75 7.94
CA TYR A 79 -0.32 -1.37 7.93
C TYR A 79 -0.92 -0.91 9.27
N THR A 80 -0.57 -1.59 10.36
CA THR A 80 -1.08 -1.28 11.70
C THR A 80 -0.83 0.18 12.15
N TYR A 81 0.23 0.81 11.62
CA TYR A 81 0.57 2.21 11.88
C TYR A 81 -0.41 3.23 11.26
N GLN A 82 -1.24 2.84 10.30
CA GLN A 82 -2.27 3.71 9.69
C GLN A 82 -3.61 3.64 10.44
N GLY A 83 -3.75 2.70 11.36
CA GLY A 83 -4.94 2.51 12.19
C GLY A 83 -5.89 1.43 11.66
N LEU A 84 -6.88 1.06 12.49
CA LEU A 84 -7.71 -0.13 12.28
C LEU A 84 -8.53 -0.08 10.98
N SER A 85 -9.00 1.10 10.59
CA SER A 85 -9.76 1.30 9.34
C SER A 85 -8.93 0.91 8.12
N ASP A 86 -7.65 1.27 8.10
CA ASP A 86 -6.77 1.01 6.96
C ASP A 86 -6.29 -0.44 6.95
N ILE A 87 -6.09 -1.08 8.11
CA ILE A 87 -5.85 -2.54 8.18
C ILE A 87 -6.97 -3.30 7.46
N VAL A 88 -8.24 -2.96 7.71
CA VAL A 88 -9.39 -3.63 7.10
C VAL A 88 -9.44 -3.38 5.58
N LYS A 89 -9.29 -2.13 5.14
CA LYS A 89 -9.26 -1.78 3.71
C LYS A 89 -8.13 -2.50 2.99
N THR A 90 -6.92 -2.47 3.56
CA THR A 90 -5.74 -3.09 2.96
C THR A 90 -5.85 -4.61 2.94
N THR A 91 -6.46 -5.22 3.94
CA THR A 91 -6.79 -6.67 3.92
C THR A 91 -7.72 -7.00 2.75
N ILE A 92 -8.77 -6.20 2.53
CA ILE A 92 -9.72 -6.40 1.43
C ILE A 92 -9.01 -6.25 0.07
N VAL A 93 -8.19 -5.20 -0.10
CA VAL A 93 -7.39 -5.00 -1.31
C VAL A 93 -6.39 -6.15 -1.51
N GLY A 94 -5.76 -6.61 -0.44
CA GLY A 94 -4.89 -7.79 -0.42
C GLY A 94 -5.60 -9.04 -0.96
N LEU A 95 -6.85 -9.25 -0.55
CA LEU A 95 -7.66 -10.38 -1.01
C LEU A 95 -8.02 -10.26 -2.48
N LEU A 96 -8.42 -9.07 -2.93
CA LEU A 96 -8.69 -8.80 -4.35
C LEU A 96 -7.45 -9.08 -5.21
N PHE A 97 -6.29 -8.60 -4.78
CA PHE A 97 -5.03 -8.80 -5.49
C PHE A 97 -4.59 -10.27 -5.48
N SER A 98 -4.83 -10.98 -4.38
CA SER A 98 -4.55 -12.42 -4.30
C SER A 98 -5.43 -13.23 -5.26
N MET A 99 -6.71 -12.87 -5.41
CA MET A 99 -7.60 -13.47 -6.40
C MET A 99 -7.15 -13.15 -7.83
N LEU A 100 -6.79 -11.90 -8.12
CA LEU A 100 -6.27 -11.50 -9.42
C LEU A 100 -4.94 -12.19 -9.75
N TYR A 101 -4.04 -12.34 -8.78
CA TYR A 101 -2.78 -13.05 -8.95
C TYR A 101 -2.99 -14.49 -9.42
N ILE A 102 -3.88 -15.23 -8.76
CA ILE A 102 -4.21 -16.61 -9.17
C ILE A 102 -4.93 -16.61 -10.53
N GLY A 103 -5.91 -15.72 -10.74
CA GLY A 103 -6.69 -15.67 -11.98
C GLY A 103 -5.87 -15.28 -13.21
N LEU A 104 -4.90 -14.38 -13.04
CA LEU A 104 -3.99 -13.93 -14.11
C LEU A 104 -2.76 -14.83 -14.27
N ASN A 105 -2.49 -15.68 -13.27
CA ASN A 105 -1.28 -16.50 -13.18
C ASN A 105 0.01 -15.68 -13.42
N SER A 106 0.02 -14.44 -12.93
CA SER A 106 1.12 -13.50 -13.12
C SER A 106 1.12 -12.44 -12.04
N ILE A 107 2.31 -12.13 -11.53
CA ILE A 107 2.50 -11.10 -10.52
C ILE A 107 2.67 -9.69 -11.12
N LEU A 108 3.08 -9.61 -12.40
CA LEU A 108 3.39 -8.33 -13.05
C LEU A 108 2.21 -7.35 -13.10
N PRO A 109 0.98 -7.77 -13.48
CA PRO A 109 -0.17 -6.86 -13.46
C PRO A 109 -0.48 -6.33 -12.06
N ILE A 110 -0.24 -7.15 -11.03
CA ILE A 110 -0.53 -6.80 -9.64
C ILE A 110 0.48 -5.76 -9.13
N ILE A 111 1.77 -5.92 -9.44
CA ILE A 111 2.81 -4.92 -9.15
C ILE A 111 2.45 -3.57 -9.78
N ILE A 112 1.99 -3.57 -11.04
CA ILE A 112 1.58 -2.36 -11.73
C ILE A 112 0.37 -1.73 -11.04
N PHE A 113 -0.66 -2.51 -10.70
CA PHE A 113 -1.84 -1.98 -10.01
C PHE A 113 -1.51 -1.43 -8.62
N HIS A 114 -0.66 -2.12 -7.85
CA HIS A 114 -0.20 -1.62 -6.56
C HIS A 114 0.47 -0.25 -6.72
N PHE A 115 1.46 -0.18 -7.61
CA PHE A 115 2.17 1.07 -7.90
C PHE A 115 1.21 2.20 -8.29
N LEU A 116 0.22 1.92 -9.13
CA LEU A 116 -0.77 2.91 -9.55
C LEU A 116 -1.67 3.38 -8.39
N ILE A 117 -2.09 2.48 -7.49
CA ILE A 117 -2.88 2.85 -6.32
C ILE A 117 -2.08 3.81 -5.42
N ASP A 118 -0.82 3.51 -5.15
CA ASP A 118 0.05 4.38 -4.34
C ASP A 118 0.31 5.74 -4.99
N LEU A 119 0.42 5.77 -6.32
CA LEU A 119 0.54 7.01 -7.07
C LEU A 119 -0.73 7.87 -6.99
N VAL A 120 -1.90 7.26 -6.94
CA VAL A 120 -3.17 7.99 -6.78
C VAL A 120 -3.33 8.46 -5.34
N ALA A 121 -2.93 7.65 -4.35
CA ALA A 121 -3.02 7.99 -2.94
C ALA A 121 -2.31 9.31 -2.61
N LYS A 122 -1.13 9.58 -3.20
CA LYS A 122 -0.39 10.84 -2.99
C LYS A 122 -1.09 12.10 -3.56
N LEU A 123 -2.05 11.94 -4.48
CA LEU A 123 -2.76 13.05 -5.15
C LEU A 123 -3.93 13.58 -4.31
N GLY A 124 -4.46 12.78 -3.38
CA GLY A 124 -5.52 13.21 -2.46
C GLY A 124 -5.06 14.24 -1.42
N GLU A 125 -3.75 14.50 -1.33
CA GLU A 125 -3.17 15.43 -0.35
C GLU A 125 -3.05 16.84 -0.94
N PRO A 126 -3.54 17.89 -0.22
CA PRO A 126 -3.55 19.26 -0.71
C PRO A 126 -2.15 19.67 -1.14
N GLU A 127 -2.01 19.98 -2.43
CA GLU A 127 -0.77 20.48 -2.97
C GLU A 127 -0.54 21.89 -2.42
N THR A 128 0.63 22.14 -1.82
CA THR A 128 1.07 23.51 -1.50
C THR A 128 1.21 24.27 -2.83
N GLN A 129 0.12 24.93 -3.25
CA GLN A 129 0.14 25.86 -4.35
C GLN A 129 1.03 27.04 -3.94
N LYS A 130 2.05 27.29 -4.76
CA LYS A 130 2.84 28.52 -4.70
C LYS A 130 2.01 29.65 -5.28
#